data_AF-A0A8T4T3I2-F1
#
_entry.id   AF-A0A8T4T3I2-F1
#
_cell.length_a   1.000
_cell.length_b   1.000
_cell.length_c   1.000
_cell.angle_alpha   90.00
_cell.angle_beta   90.00
_cell.angle_gamma   90.00
#
_symmetry.space_group_name_H-M   'P 1'
#
loop_
_entity.id
_entity.type
_entity.pdbx_description
1 polymer ?
#
loop_
_entity_poly.entity_id
_entity_poly.type
_entity_poly.pdbx_seq_one_letter_code
_entity_poly.pdbx_strand_id
1 'polypeptide(L)' 'MKVMKVVDKKVGNIVYYKYRVNLPKEVVEKGDFLDKEIKAELKNNKIIIEKI' A
#
# COMPACT_ATOMS: atom_id res chain seq x y z
N MET A 1 12.29 -5.74 2.50
CA MET A 1 11.33 -4.73 1.97
C MET A 1 11.23 -3.60 2.98
N LYS A 2 11.11 -2.34 2.54
CA LYS A 2 10.89 -1.19 3.43
C LYS A 2 9.73 -0.36 2.90
N VAL A 3 8.92 0.20 3.79
CA VAL A 3 7.90 1.19 3.41
C VAL A 3 8.63 2.51 3.21
N MET A 4 8.51 3.09 2.01
CA MET A 4 9.15 4.35 1.66
C MET A 4 8.10 5.43 1.46
N LYS A 5 8.34 6.62 2.02
CA LYS A 5 7.64 7.84 1.60
C LYS A 5 8.17 8.25 0.23
N VAL A 6 7.29 8.35 -0.75
CA VAL A 6 7.64 8.62 -2.16
C VAL A 6 7.28 10.03 -2.58
N VAL A 7 6.16 10.56 -2.06
CA VAL A 7 5.74 11.93 -2.31
C VAL A 7 5.16 12.49 -1.01
N ASP A 8 5.62 13.67 -0.61
CA ASP A 8 4.76 14.62 0.10
C ASP A 8 4.25 15.66 -0.86
N LYS A 9 2.95 15.93 -0.79
CA LYS A 9 2.34 17.06 -1.47
C LYS A 9 1.56 17.85 -0.42
N LYS A 10 1.87 19.12 -0.26
CA LYS A 10 1.06 20.04 0.56
C LYS A 10 0.10 20.79 -0.35
N VAL A 11 -1.20 20.73 -0.09
CA VAL A 11 -2.24 21.52 -0.78
C VAL A 11 -3.00 22.29 0.29
N GLY A 12 -2.77 23.61 0.36
CA GLY A 12 -3.27 24.43 1.47
C GLY A 12 -2.72 23.94 2.82
N ASN A 13 -3.63 23.56 3.73
CA ASN A 13 -3.29 23.01 5.05
C ASN A 13 -3.21 21.48 5.12
N ILE A 14 -3.43 20.76 4.01
CA ILE A 14 -3.45 19.30 4.00
C ILE A 14 -2.14 18.77 3.42
N VAL A 15 -1.49 17.84 4.15
CA VAL A 15 -0.29 17.14 3.70
C VAL A 15 -0.69 15.73 3.27
N TYR A 16 -0.49 15.44 1.99
CA TYR A 16 -0.70 14.13 1.40
C TYR A 16 0.61 13.35 1.44
N TYR A 17 0.57 12.13 1.98
CA TYR A 17 1.70 11.21 1.99
C TYR A 17 1.41 10.04 1.06
N LYS A 18 2.31 9.79 0.11
CA LYS A 18 2.31 8.56 -0.67
C LYS A 18 3.36 7.62 -0.11
N TYR A 19 2.91 6.50 0.46
CA TYR A 19 3.78 5.40 0.85
C TYR A 19 3.80 4.35 -0.27
N ARG A 20 4.98 3.77 -0.54
CA ARG A 20 5.12 2.58 -1.39
C ARG A 20 5.83 1.47 -0.63
N VAL A 21 5.40 0.23 -0.87
CA VAL A 21 6.07 -0.99 -0.46
C VAL A 21 6.24 -1.87 -1.70
N ASN A 22 7.39 -2.52 -1.82
CA ASN A 22 7.60 -3.53 -2.85
C ASN A 22 7.05 -4.85 -2.34
N LEU A 23 6.15 -5.50 -3.06
CA LEU A 23 5.65 -6.83 -2.72
C LEU A 23 6.40 -7.91 -3.52
N PRO A 24 6.59 -9.13 -2.98
CA PRO A 24 7.13 -10.24 -3.75
C PRO A 24 6.26 -10.57 -4.95
N LYS A 25 6.87 -10.81 -6.11
CA LYS A 25 6.17 -11.10 -7.37
C LYS A 25 5.12 -12.22 -7.20
N GLU A 26 5.51 -13.33 -6.59
CA GLU A 26 4.61 -14.47 -6.39
C GLU A 26 3.37 -14.14 -5.56
N VAL A 27 3.48 -13.24 -4.57
CA VAL A 27 2.33 -12.86 -3.73
C VAL A 27 1.34 -12.04 -4.55
N VAL A 28 1.82 -11.15 -5.40
CA VAL A 28 0.99 -10.32 -6.28
C VAL A 28 0.29 -11.17 -7.34
N GLU A 29 1.02 -12.09 -7.97
CA GLU A 29 0.49 -12.94 -9.03
C GLU A 29 -0.48 -14.00 -8.49
N LYS A 30 -0.09 -14.76 -7.45
CA LYS A 30 -0.97 -15.79 -6.86
C LYS A 30 -2.20 -15.20 -6.19
N GLY A 31 -2.08 -13.99 -5.64
CA GLY A 31 -3.20 -13.25 -5.05
C GLY A 31 -4.09 -12.52 -6.06
N ASP A 32 -3.68 -12.43 -7.33
CA ASP A 32 -4.34 -11.64 -8.38
C ASP A 32 -4.56 -10.18 -7.91
N PHE A 33 -3.50 -9.55 -7.43
CA PHE A 33 -3.53 -8.16 -6.92
C PHE A 33 -3.13 -7.11 -7.96
N LEU A 34 -2.59 -7.54 -9.10
CA LEU A 34 -2.17 -6.63 -10.17
C LEU A 34 -3.39 -5.89 -10.75
N ASP A 35 -3.29 -4.56 -10.84
CA ASP A 35 -4.34 -3.67 -11.37
C ASP A 35 -5.72 -3.82 -10.70
N LYS A 36 -5.76 -4.36 -9.47
CA LYS A 36 -6.96 -4.46 -8.66
C LYS A 36 -7.05 -3.35 -7.64
N GLU A 37 -8.29 -2.97 -7.32
CA GLU A 37 -8.55 -2.17 -6.14
C GLU A 37 -8.37 -3.04 -4.89
N ILE A 38 -7.64 -2.50 -3.91
CA ILE A 38 -7.29 -3.20 -2.67
C ILE A 38 -7.56 -2.29 -1.49
N LYS A 39 -7.98 -2.89 -0.38
CA LYS A 39 -7.99 -2.23 0.94
C LYS A 39 -6.86 -2.81 1.78
N ALA A 40 -6.32 -1.97 2.66
CA ALA A 40 -5.30 -2.36 3.62
C ALA A 40 -5.76 -1.97 5.02
N GLU A 41 -5.66 -2.89 5.97
CA GLU A 41 -5.99 -2.66 7.38
C GLU A 41 -4.84 -3.09 8.30
N LEU A 42 -4.76 -2.49 9.49
CA LEU A 42 -3.83 -2.90 10.54
C LEU A 42 -4.57 -3.78 11.54
N LYS A 43 -4.19 -5.05 11.65
CA LYS A 43 -4.77 -6.01 12.61
C LYS A 43 -3.68 -6.79 13.31
N ASN A 44 -3.68 -6.78 14.64
CA ASN A 44 -2.70 -7.49 15.47
C ASN A 44 -1.25 -7.22 15.04
N ASN A 45 -0.92 -5.94 14.81
CA ASN A 45 0.40 -5.50 14.34
C ASN A 45 0.83 -6.06 12.96
N LYS A 46 -0.13 -6.49 12.13
CA LYS A 46 0.08 -6.92 10.75
C LYS A 46 -0.72 -6.03 9.81
N ILE A 47 -0.13 -5.68 8.67
CA ILE A 47 -0.86 -5.08 7.56
C ILE A 47 -1.51 -6.24 6.79
N ILE A 48 -2.83 -6.24 6.72
CA ILE A 48 -3.61 -7.16 5.91
C ILE A 48 -4.02 -6.40 4.65
N ILE A 49 -3.76 -6.99 3.49
CA ILE A 49 -4.17 -6.46 2.19
C ILE A 49 -5.16 -7.45 1.59
N GLU A 50 -6.30 -6.95 1.14
CA GLU A 50 -7.37 -7.75 0.56
C GLU A 50 -8.00 -7.01 -0.63
N LYS A 51 -8.57 -7.77 -1.56
CA LYS A 51 -9.28 -7.22 -2.72
C LYS A 51 -10.62 -6.65 -2.27
N ILE A 52 -11.05 -5.58 -2.94
CA ILE A 52 -12.40 -5.00 -2.78
C ILE A 52 -13.36 -5.72 -3.73
#